data_AF-A0A1D2QW40-F1
#
_entry.id   AF-A0A1D2QW40-F1
#
_cell.length_a   1.000
_cell.length_b   1.000
_cell.length_c   1.000
_cell.angle_alpha   90.00
_cell.angle_beta   90.00
_cell.angle_gamma   90.00
#
_symmetry.space_group_name_H-M   'P 1'
#
loop_
_entity.id
_entity.type
_entity.pdbx_description
1 polymer ?
#
loop_
_entity_poly.entity_id
_entity_poly.type
_entity_poly.pdbx_seq_one_letter_code
_entity_poly.pdbx_strand_id
1 'polypeptide(L)'
;MATDLEIIKQLEKRIGKELKQLELDEIITSIDNGYAVDPHGNITGLHLDKNELTEIPAEILQLKNLQVLSLSFNQLTSIPGEIGKLGNLQKLYLHSNRLTSIPGEIGNLGNLQELYLYTNRLTSIPGEIGKLGNLQVLYFRYCIWVVIN
;
A
#
# COMPACT_ATOMS: atom_id res chain seq x y z
N MET A 1 13.23 18.53 0.71
CA MET A 1 12.25 17.43 0.54
C MET A 1 11.02 18.01 -0.12
N ALA A 2 10.37 17.26 -1.02
CA ALA A 2 9.08 17.67 -1.55
C ALA A 2 8.05 17.65 -0.41
N THR A 3 7.07 18.55 -0.43
CA THR A 3 5.91 18.45 0.46
C THR A 3 5.04 17.29 0.01
N ASP A 4 4.24 16.72 0.92
CA ASP A 4 3.36 15.60 0.56
C ASP A 4 2.39 15.97 -0.59
N LEU A 5 1.92 17.22 -0.65
CA LEU A 5 1.06 17.70 -1.74
C LEU A 5 1.81 17.78 -3.09
N GLU A 6 3.12 18.06 -3.08
CA GLU A 6 3.93 18.01 -4.31
C GLU A 6 4.12 16.57 -4.78
N ILE A 7 4.20 15.60 -3.85
CA ILE A 7 4.17 14.17 -4.17
C ILE A 7 2.83 13.81 -4.84
N ILE A 8 1.70 14.29 -4.31
CA ILE A 8 0.39 14.07 -4.94
C ILE A 8 0.37 14.56 -6.39
N LYS A 9 0.85 15.78 -6.66
CA LYS A 9 0.91 16.32 -8.04
C LYS A 9 1.78 15.48 -8.99
N GLN A 10 2.90 14.95 -8.48
CA GLN A 10 3.75 14.05 -9.26
C GLN A 10 3.03 12.73 -9.58
N LEU A 11 2.29 12.19 -8.61
CA LEU A 11 1.48 10.98 -8.79
C LEU A 11 0.36 11.22 -9.81
N GLU A 12 -0.40 12.31 -9.69
CA GLU A 12 -1.44 12.71 -10.64
C GLU A 12 -0.92 12.80 -12.07
N LYS A 13 0.24 13.43 -12.27
CA LYS A 13 0.90 13.50 -13.57
C LYS A 13 1.27 12.11 -14.10
N ARG A 14 1.71 11.20 -13.23
CA ARG A 14 2.10 9.83 -13.62
C ARG A 14 0.88 8.98 -14.01
N ILE A 15 -0.24 9.11 -13.30
CA ILE A 15 -1.47 8.36 -13.58
C ILE A 15 -2.38 9.03 -14.62
N GLY A 16 -2.11 10.29 -14.96
CA GLY A 16 -2.86 11.05 -15.96
C GLY A 16 -4.25 11.51 -15.50
N LYS A 17 -4.50 11.58 -14.19
CA LYS A 17 -5.77 12.01 -13.60
C LYS A 17 -5.57 12.62 -12.21
N GLU A 18 -6.51 13.46 -11.81
CA GLU A 18 -6.51 14.11 -10.49
C GLU A 18 -6.93 13.13 -9.39
N LEU A 19 -6.38 13.33 -8.19
CA LEU A 19 -6.70 12.56 -7.00
C LEU A 19 -7.64 13.38 -6.11
N LYS A 20 -8.73 12.75 -5.66
CA LYS A 20 -9.67 13.40 -4.75
C LYS A 20 -9.13 13.37 -3.33
N GLN A 21 -9.26 14.49 -2.62
CA GLN A 21 -9.11 14.47 -1.17
C GLN A 21 -10.33 13.78 -0.55
N LEU A 22 -10.09 12.80 0.30
CA LEU A 22 -11.10 11.95 0.95
C LEU A 22 -10.83 11.88 2.45
N GLU A 23 -11.83 11.50 3.22
CA GLU A 23 -11.63 11.11 4.62
C GLU A 23 -10.92 9.75 4.70
N LEU A 24 -10.14 9.54 5.77
CA LEU A 24 -9.29 8.35 5.88
C LEU A 24 -10.09 7.05 5.96
N ASP A 25 -11.26 7.07 6.60
CA ASP A 25 -12.18 5.94 6.69
C ASP A 25 -12.85 5.61 5.35
N GLU A 26 -13.03 6.60 4.48
CA GLU A 26 -13.60 6.42 3.14
C GLU A 26 -12.56 6.04 2.07
N ILE A 27 -11.26 6.20 2.35
CA ILE A 27 -10.19 6.15 1.33
C ILE A 27 -10.17 4.85 0.51
N ILE A 28 -10.50 3.71 1.12
CA ILE A 28 -10.52 2.38 0.47
C ILE A 28 -11.92 1.93 0.04
N THR A 29 -12.97 2.57 0.54
CA THR A 29 -14.36 2.29 0.11
C THR A 29 -14.79 3.17 -1.06
N SER A 30 -14.07 4.26 -1.29
CA SER A 30 -14.29 5.16 -2.42
C SER A 30 -14.06 4.44 -3.76
N ILE A 31 -14.94 4.70 -4.72
CA ILE A 31 -14.76 4.27 -6.10
C ILE A 31 -13.67 5.07 -6.82
N ASP A 32 -13.37 6.26 -6.32
CA ASP A 32 -12.42 7.19 -6.91
C ASP A 32 -11.06 7.06 -6.25
N ASN A 33 -10.00 7.19 -7.05
CA ASN A 33 -8.65 7.34 -6.50
C ASN A 33 -8.50 8.67 -5.77
N GLY A 34 -7.71 8.66 -4.71
CA GLY A 34 -7.64 9.80 -3.82
C GLY A 34 -6.57 9.67 -2.75
N TYR A 35 -6.55 10.68 -1.89
CA TYR A 35 -5.67 10.74 -0.74
C TYR A 35 -6.42 11.31 0.47
N ALA A 36 -5.97 10.93 1.66
CA ALA A 36 -6.45 11.50 2.92
C ALA A 36 -5.31 12.26 3.61
N VAL A 37 -5.66 13.33 4.33
CA VAL A 37 -4.72 14.16 5.08
C VAL A 37 -5.05 14.16 6.56
N ASP A 38 -4.04 14.26 7.42
CA ASP A 38 -4.22 14.55 8.84
C ASP A 38 -4.45 16.07 9.09
N PRO A 39 -4.78 16.49 10.32
CA PRO A 39 -4.93 17.91 10.66
C PRO A 39 -3.67 18.77 10.47
N HIS A 40 -2.51 18.15 10.25
CA HIS A 40 -1.23 18.83 10.00
C HIS A 40 -0.89 18.89 8.50
N GLY A 41 -1.74 18.34 7.63
CA GLY A 41 -1.55 18.33 6.18
C GLY A 41 -0.62 17.23 5.67
N ASN A 42 -0.31 16.22 6.49
CA ASN A 42 0.44 15.05 6.05
C ASN A 42 -0.50 14.03 5.39
N ILE A 43 -0.02 13.32 4.37
CA ILE A 43 -0.81 12.29 3.71
C ILE A 43 -0.80 11.01 4.55
N THR A 44 -2.00 10.57 4.93
CA THR A 44 -2.23 9.38 5.77
C THR A 44 -2.91 8.26 5.01
N GLY A 45 -3.64 8.57 3.94
CA GLY A 45 -4.27 7.59 3.07
C GLY A 45 -3.93 7.85 1.61
N LEU A 46 -3.68 6.80 0.84
CA LEU A 46 -3.46 6.89 -0.59
C LEU A 46 -4.12 5.70 -1.30
N HIS A 47 -5.01 5.99 -2.24
CA HIS A 47 -5.75 5.01 -3.04
C HIS A 47 -5.51 5.26 -4.52
N LEU A 48 -4.74 4.37 -5.16
CA LEU A 48 -4.37 4.41 -6.58
C LEU A 48 -4.70 3.10 -7.31
N ASP A 49 -5.81 2.46 -6.97
CA ASP A 49 -6.27 1.27 -7.67
C ASP A 49 -6.59 1.56 -9.14
N LYS A 50 -6.43 0.55 -10.01
CA LYS A 50 -6.80 0.63 -11.44
C LYS A 50 -6.11 1.76 -12.20
N ASN A 51 -4.79 1.89 -12.05
CA ASN A 51 -3.95 2.90 -12.73
C ASN A 51 -2.88 2.31 -13.65
N GLU A 52 -2.99 1.01 -13.96
CA GLU A 52 -2.04 0.31 -14.84
C GLU A 52 -0.56 0.40 -14.38
N LEU A 53 -0.31 0.75 -13.12
CA LEU A 53 1.03 0.92 -12.58
C LEU A 53 1.80 -0.41 -12.69
N THR A 54 3.00 -0.37 -13.27
CA THR A 54 3.89 -1.53 -13.41
C THR A 54 4.90 -1.66 -12.27
N GLU A 55 5.11 -0.55 -11.55
CA GLU A 55 5.98 -0.40 -10.39
C GLU A 55 5.32 0.52 -9.35
N ILE A 56 5.73 0.39 -8.09
CA ILE A 56 5.31 1.35 -7.04
C ILE A 56 6.13 2.63 -7.25
N PRO A 57 5.49 3.79 -7.49
CA PRO A 57 6.21 5.06 -7.65
C PRO A 57 7.05 5.38 -6.42
N ALA A 58 8.32 5.75 -6.61
CA ALA A 58 9.27 5.99 -5.53
C ALA A 58 8.85 7.16 -4.62
N GLU A 59 8.04 8.07 -5.14
CA GLU A 59 7.45 9.20 -4.43
C GLU A 59 6.56 8.74 -3.27
N ILE A 60 5.83 7.62 -3.41
CA ILE A 60 4.99 7.06 -2.33
C ILE A 60 5.82 6.70 -1.10
N LEU A 61 7.05 6.24 -1.31
CA LEU A 61 7.95 5.79 -0.24
C LEU A 61 8.50 6.94 0.62
N GLN A 62 8.23 8.19 0.21
CA GLN A 62 8.58 9.41 0.94
C GLN A 62 7.47 9.80 1.95
N LEU A 63 6.24 9.29 1.80
CA LEU A 63 5.09 9.62 2.66
C LEU A 63 5.18 8.92 4.02
N LYS A 64 5.95 9.48 4.96
CA LYS A 64 6.25 8.82 6.25
C LYS A 64 5.06 8.65 7.19
N ASN A 65 4.01 9.42 6.99
CA ASN A 65 2.78 9.37 7.81
C ASN A 65 1.70 8.46 7.20
N LEU A 66 2.00 7.77 6.10
CA LEU A 66 1.04 6.93 5.41
C LEU A 66 0.60 5.75 6.30
N GLN A 67 -0.71 5.65 6.52
CA GLN A 67 -1.38 4.61 7.31
C GLN A 67 -2.12 3.61 6.42
N VAL A 68 -2.68 4.08 5.30
CA VAL A 68 -3.43 3.24 4.36
C VAL A 68 -2.88 3.44 2.95
N LEU A 69 -2.49 2.34 2.31
CA LEU A 69 -2.05 2.32 0.91
C LEU A 69 -2.83 1.25 0.14
N SER A 70 -3.54 1.67 -0.90
CA SER A 70 -4.19 0.77 -1.86
C SER A 70 -3.65 0.99 -3.26
N LEU A 71 -3.09 -0.07 -3.85
CA LEU A 71 -2.58 -0.14 -5.21
C LEU A 71 -3.15 -1.37 -5.93
N SER A 72 -4.36 -1.79 -5.58
CA SER A 72 -4.97 -3.01 -6.11
C SER A 72 -5.38 -2.84 -7.57
N PHE A 73 -5.53 -3.95 -8.29
CA PHE A 73 -5.91 -3.91 -9.73
C PHE A 73 -4.94 -3.10 -10.60
N ASN A 74 -3.65 -3.16 -10.31
CA ASN A 74 -2.59 -2.60 -11.14
C ASN A 74 -1.81 -3.73 -11.86
N GLN A 75 -0.64 -3.43 -12.41
CA GLN A 75 0.24 -4.37 -13.10
C GLN A 75 1.58 -4.55 -12.36
N LEU A 76 1.61 -4.30 -11.05
CA LEU A 76 2.83 -4.30 -10.25
C LEU A 76 3.51 -5.66 -10.29
N THR A 77 4.81 -5.67 -10.57
CA THR A 77 5.61 -6.90 -10.67
C THR A 77 6.48 -7.17 -9.45
N SER A 78 6.80 -6.12 -8.67
CA SER A 78 7.59 -6.20 -7.45
C SER A 78 7.18 -5.13 -6.45
N ILE A 79 7.59 -5.31 -5.20
CA ILE A 79 7.52 -4.30 -4.13
C ILE A 79 8.97 -3.92 -3.79
N PRO A 80 9.35 -2.64 -3.79
CA PRO A 80 10.69 -2.21 -3.37
C PRO A 80 10.89 -2.46 -1.87
N GLY A 81 12.10 -2.84 -1.46
CA GLY A 81 12.42 -3.09 -0.04
C GLY A 81 12.22 -1.85 0.84
N GLU A 82 12.33 -0.66 0.25
CA GLU A 82 12.02 0.62 0.89
C GLU A 82 10.59 0.74 1.39
N ILE A 83 9.67 -0.15 0.99
CA ILE A 83 8.33 -0.22 1.59
C ILE A 83 8.42 -0.34 3.11
N GLY A 84 9.43 -1.05 3.63
CA GLY A 84 9.67 -1.20 5.07
C GLY A 84 9.99 0.11 5.81
N LYS A 85 10.20 1.22 5.10
CA LYS A 85 10.37 2.56 5.69
C LYS A 85 9.04 3.25 6.03
N LEU A 86 7.90 2.70 5.59
CA LEU A 86 6.57 3.21 5.90
C LEU A 86 6.09 2.67 7.25
N GLY A 87 6.81 2.98 8.32
CA GLY A 87 6.58 2.39 9.66
C GLY A 87 5.19 2.66 10.25
N ASN A 88 4.45 3.65 9.75
CA ASN A 88 3.08 3.97 10.18
C ASN A 88 2.00 3.20 9.41
N LEU A 89 2.37 2.40 8.41
CA LEU A 89 1.40 1.71 7.56
C LEU A 89 0.65 0.64 8.37
N GLN A 90 -0.68 0.74 8.36
CA GLN A 90 -1.60 -0.15 9.05
C GLN A 90 -2.33 -1.07 8.07
N LYS A 91 -2.65 -0.58 6.86
CA LYS A 91 -3.35 -1.36 5.84
C LYS A 91 -2.67 -1.24 4.49
N LEU A 92 -2.35 -2.39 3.89
CA LEU A 92 -1.71 -2.47 2.58
C LEU A 92 -2.49 -3.40 1.65
N TYR A 93 -3.06 -2.81 0.59
CA TYR A 93 -3.82 -3.52 -0.42
C TYR A 93 -3.04 -3.55 -1.74
N LEU A 94 -2.68 -4.76 -2.15
CA LEU A 94 -1.86 -5.05 -3.34
C LEU A 94 -2.45 -6.20 -4.16
N HIS A 95 -3.71 -6.56 -3.91
CA HIS A 95 -4.35 -7.68 -4.58
C HIS A 95 -4.62 -7.36 -6.06
N SER A 96 -4.81 -8.40 -6.87
CA SER A 96 -5.02 -8.26 -8.31
C SER A 96 -3.88 -7.52 -9.02
N ASN A 97 -2.64 -7.93 -8.75
CA ASN A 97 -1.42 -7.43 -9.39
C ASN A 97 -0.64 -8.60 -10.04
N ARG A 98 0.62 -8.41 -10.40
CA ARG A 98 1.50 -9.43 -11.00
C ARG A 98 2.73 -9.75 -10.14
N LEU A 99 2.65 -9.49 -8.83
CA LEU A 99 3.76 -9.67 -7.89
C LEU A 99 4.22 -11.12 -7.88
N THR A 100 5.53 -11.35 -8.02
CA THR A 100 6.14 -12.69 -7.98
C THR A 100 6.82 -12.99 -6.65
N SER A 101 7.19 -11.96 -5.89
CA SER A 101 7.78 -12.06 -4.56
C SER A 101 7.36 -10.89 -3.67
N ILE A 102 7.57 -11.06 -2.36
CA ILE A 102 7.47 -10.01 -1.36
C ILE A 102 8.86 -9.83 -0.74
N PRO A 103 9.39 -8.60 -0.61
CA PRO A 103 10.68 -8.35 0.02
C PRO A 103 10.62 -8.70 1.52
N GLY A 104 11.75 -9.13 2.09
CA GLY A 104 11.85 -9.44 3.53
C GLY A 104 11.62 -8.21 4.41
N GLU A 105 11.89 -7.02 3.87
CA GLU A 105 11.64 -5.71 4.48
C GLU A 105 10.17 -5.45 4.78
N ILE A 106 9.24 -6.25 4.24
CA ILE A 106 7.84 -6.21 4.67
C ILE A 106 7.72 -6.39 6.19
N GLY A 107 8.59 -7.20 6.80
CA GLY A 107 8.62 -7.43 8.25
C GLY A 107 9.01 -6.22 9.08
N ASN A 108 9.43 -5.11 8.46
CA ASN A 108 9.69 -3.84 9.15
C ASN A 108 8.43 -2.99 9.35
N LEU A 109 7.30 -3.37 8.74
CA LEU A 109 6.02 -2.68 8.89
C LEU A 109 5.35 -3.05 10.23
N GLY A 110 5.98 -2.68 11.35
CA GLY A 110 5.56 -3.12 12.68
C GLY A 110 4.13 -2.76 13.07
N ASN A 111 3.52 -1.75 12.43
CA ASN A 111 2.13 -1.34 12.67
C ASN A 111 1.11 -1.97 11.70
N LEU A 112 1.56 -2.82 10.76
CA LEU A 112 0.68 -3.40 9.74
C LEU A 112 -0.31 -4.37 10.39
N GLN A 113 -1.59 -4.12 10.16
CA GLN A 113 -2.71 -4.90 10.68
C GLN A 113 -3.36 -5.72 9.57
N GLU A 114 -3.43 -5.17 8.35
CA GLU A 114 -4.07 -5.82 7.22
C GLU A 114 -3.18 -5.83 5.98
N LEU A 115 -2.99 -7.01 5.39
CA LEU A 115 -2.22 -7.20 4.16
C LEU A 115 -2.98 -8.06 3.16
N TYR A 116 -3.34 -7.47 2.02
CA TYR A 116 -4.06 -8.14 0.94
C TYR A 116 -3.16 -8.29 -0.30
N LEU A 117 -2.86 -9.54 -0.65
CA LEU A 117 -1.94 -9.99 -1.69
C LEU A 117 -2.57 -11.01 -2.65
N TYR A 118 -3.83 -11.40 -2.46
CA TYR A 118 -4.51 -12.40 -3.30
C TYR A 118 -4.58 -11.96 -4.77
N THR A 119 -4.76 -12.91 -5.70
CA THR A 119 -4.73 -12.65 -7.15
C THR A 119 -3.41 -11.98 -7.58
N ASN A 120 -2.28 -12.52 -7.11
CA ASN A 120 -0.92 -12.23 -7.59
C ASN A 120 -0.27 -13.51 -8.13
N ARG A 121 1.02 -13.47 -8.46
CA ARG A 121 1.82 -14.61 -8.95
C ARG A 121 2.82 -15.10 -7.89
N LEU A 122 2.51 -14.87 -6.61
CA LEU A 122 3.37 -15.23 -5.49
C LEU A 122 3.46 -16.76 -5.37
N THR A 123 4.67 -17.28 -5.34
CA THR A 123 4.93 -18.71 -5.07
C THR A 123 5.16 -18.98 -3.58
N SER A 124 5.66 -17.98 -2.86
CA SER A 124 5.97 -18.03 -1.43
C SER A 124 5.74 -16.68 -0.75
N ILE A 125 5.65 -16.71 0.58
CA ILE A 125 5.69 -15.53 1.45
C ILE A 125 7.00 -15.59 2.25
N PRO A 126 7.75 -14.48 2.42
CA PRO A 126 8.97 -14.45 3.20
C PRO A 126 8.70 -14.79 4.67
N GLY A 127 9.66 -15.44 5.35
CA GLY A 127 9.54 -15.78 6.77
C GLY A 127 9.43 -14.54 7.66
N GLU A 128 9.93 -13.41 7.18
CA GLU A 128 9.85 -12.09 7.81
C GLU A 128 8.41 -11.60 8.03
N ILE A 129 7.41 -12.19 7.36
CA ILE A 129 5.99 -11.94 7.68
C ILE A 129 5.70 -12.21 9.16
N GLY A 130 6.41 -13.16 9.78
CA GLY A 130 6.28 -13.49 11.20
C GLY A 130 6.78 -12.40 12.16
N LYS A 131 7.44 -11.35 11.65
CA LYS A 131 7.83 -10.16 12.44
C LYS A 131 6.69 -9.16 12.59
N LEU A 132 5.62 -9.31 11.81
CA LEU A 132 4.45 -8.41 11.83
C LEU A 132 3.56 -8.71 13.04
N GLY A 133 4.01 -8.31 14.24
CA GLY A 133 3.33 -8.63 15.51
C GLY A 133 1.92 -8.04 15.66
N ASN A 134 1.56 -7.04 14.86
CA ASN A 134 0.23 -6.43 14.84
C ASN A 134 -0.67 -6.95 13.70
N LEU A 135 -0.19 -7.87 12.87
CA LEU A 135 -0.93 -8.36 11.71
C LEU A 135 -2.10 -9.23 12.17
N GLN A 136 -3.31 -8.79 11.86
CA GLN A 136 -4.55 -9.49 12.17
C GLN A 136 -5.07 -10.26 10.95
N VAL A 137 -4.77 -9.73 9.76
CA VAL A 137 -5.39 -10.14 8.52
C VAL A 137 -4.35 -10.29 7.41
N LEU A 138 -4.25 -11.49 6.85
CA LEU A 138 -3.37 -11.79 5.72
C LEU A 138 -4.13 -12.58 4.63
N TYR A 139 -4.34 -11.96 3.48
CA TYR A 139 -4.97 -12.61 2.32
C TYR A 139 -3.96 -12.76 1.18
N PHE A 140 -3.36 -13.94 0.99
CA PHE A 140 -2.32 -14.12 -0.06
C PHE A 140 -2.59 -15.25 -1.06
N ARG A 141 -3.64 -16.05 -0.86
CA ARG A 141 -4.12 -17.09 -1.80
C ARG A 141 -5.63 -16.97 -1.99
N TYR A 142 -6.21 -17.78 -2.90
CA TYR A 142 -7.68 -17.91 -3.07
C TYR A 142 -8.43 -18.38 -1.81
N CYS A 143 -7.75 -18.57 -0.68
CA CYS A 143 -8.35 -18.87 0.61
C CYS A 143 -7.84 -17.87 1.67
N ILE A 144 -8.73 -17.51 2.58
CA ILE A 144 -8.44 -16.72 3.78
C ILE A 144 -7.44 -17.49 4.65
N TRP A 145 -6.40 -16.83 5.17
CA TRP A 145 -5.60 -17.38 6.26
C TRP A 145 -5.62 -16.37 7.40
N VAL A 146 -6.40 -16.67 8.44
CA VAL A 146 -6.40 -15.86 9.68
C VAL A 146 -5.18 -16.29 10.48
N VAL A 147 -4.30 -15.35 10.80
CA VAL A 147 -3.20 -15.60 11.73
C VAL A 147 -3.82 -15.66 13.13
N ILE A 148 -4.08 -16.87 13.61
CA ILE A 148 -4.48 -17.07 15.01
C ILE A 148 -3.18 -17.03 15.82
N ASN A 149 -3.05 -16.00 16.68
CA ASN A 149 -2.00 -15.92 17.69
C ASN A 149 -2.14 -17.05 18.73
#